data_AF-A0A7R9P712-F1
#
_entry.id   AF-A0A7R9P712-F1
#
_cell.length_a   1.000
_cell.length_b   1.000
_cell.length_c   1.000
_cell.angle_alpha   90.00
_cell.angle_beta   90.00
_cell.angle_gamma   90.00
#
_symmetry.space_group_name_H-M   'P 1'
#
loop_
_entity.id
_entity.type
_entity.pdbx_description
1 polymer ?
#
loop_
_entity_poly.entity_id
_entity_poly.type
_entity_poly.pdbx_seq_one_letter_code
_entity_poly.pdbx_strand_id
1 'polypeptide(L)'
;MDGVNLALEMALLCAVDLSLLHRMEDGAELVRNLPLLSDTSFIPALVRELSQCVKPWECLGLQATTQLAWALALTTLRLSPSNLYTDRSVLEEDEVVVETAIDLKVFDFLHTVFLENKTIYKEQFYLQRLHTLITDFLVLMPTKVKELRTRGDETARTVQVYAHEGLEPPASLTHHFEHLLLTVERFYRDNPLGLELALDFWCPTDTTKHSTIYLYGIPSKQLVLDLLHGSVTESTSPAVVGYPFLQFLLCFGFGYGFFSDRCYHLLVVLFKFVRMAGEMLPPTLFVPYLKMLRSIASSPQCSRYAFNMLKENSSNNLSWDHFFSSLERYYNNLRQELPPSTDTVYRHRVYPRGITPQEIQGLQAVLGVTRTVAAVELNTTSALANYATEAEYDDCAQVALCENPHWNALNILLGLVSCSVPIPLKAELLLTLAALARSPNTAATLWHSLEASQILTTVPSISSYQPRGVQVYNDYSLLTDATQNCMQ
;
A
#
# COMPACT_ATOMS: atom_id res chain seq x y z
N MET A 1 12.22 17.39 -0.82
CA MET A 1 13.54 17.24 -0.19
C MET A 1 14.60 17.00 -1.25
N ASP A 2 15.76 17.63 -1.16
CA ASP A 2 16.88 17.41 -2.08
C ASP A 2 17.61 16.08 -1.77
N GLY A 3 18.45 15.63 -2.71
CA GLY A 3 19.13 14.33 -2.59
C GLY A 3 20.15 14.25 -1.46
N VAL A 4 20.78 15.36 -1.07
CA VAL A 4 21.80 15.37 -0.02
C VAL A 4 21.15 15.17 1.35
N ASN A 5 20.11 15.96 1.66
CA ASN A 5 19.36 15.80 2.91
C ASN A 5 18.71 14.42 3.01
N LEU A 6 18.20 13.87 1.91
CA LEU A 6 17.71 12.49 1.89
C LEU A 6 18.82 11.49 2.24
N ALA A 7 19.99 11.60 1.62
CA ALA A 7 21.08 10.65 1.85
C ALA A 7 21.60 10.71 3.30
N LEU A 8 21.69 11.91 3.87
CA LEU A 8 22.09 12.11 5.27
C LEU A 8 21.04 11.56 6.23
N GLU A 9 19.75 11.82 5.98
CA GLU A 9 18.67 11.26 6.82
C GLU A 9 18.67 9.74 6.73
N MET A 10 18.77 9.16 5.53
CA MET A 10 18.84 7.71 5.36
C MET A 10 20.06 7.11 6.09
N ALA A 11 21.23 7.77 6.03
CA ALA A 11 22.40 7.33 6.78
C ALA A 11 22.15 7.33 8.30
N LEU A 12 21.52 8.38 8.82
CA LEU A 12 21.17 8.48 10.23
C LEU A 12 20.15 7.41 10.64
N LEU A 13 19.09 7.22 9.86
CA LEU A 13 18.08 6.19 10.07
C LEU A 13 18.69 4.78 10.12
N CYS A 14 19.75 4.54 9.36
CA CYS A 14 20.48 3.27 9.36
C CYS A 14 21.45 3.15 10.53
N ALA A 15 22.10 4.25 10.93
CA ALA A 15 23.01 4.25 12.08
C ALA A 15 22.30 3.93 13.41
N VAL A 16 21.02 4.30 13.53
CA VAL A 16 20.19 3.99 14.71
C VAL A 16 19.40 2.68 14.57
N ASP A 17 19.53 1.96 13.45
CA ASP A 17 18.78 0.74 13.22
C ASP A 17 19.32 -0.43 14.06
N LEU A 18 18.46 -0.97 14.92
CA LEU A 18 18.76 -2.13 15.77
C LEU A 18 17.91 -3.35 15.42
N SER A 19 17.21 -3.32 14.27
CA SER A 19 16.36 -4.43 13.81
C SER A 19 17.11 -5.76 13.68
N LEU A 20 18.45 -5.72 13.48
CA LEU A 20 19.33 -6.90 13.46
C LEU A 20 19.25 -7.73 14.74
N LEU A 21 18.96 -7.13 15.91
CA LEU A 21 18.79 -7.83 17.18
C LEU A 21 17.65 -8.85 17.15
N HIS A 22 16.58 -8.50 16.42
CA HIS A 22 15.38 -9.32 16.35
C HIS A 22 15.33 -10.20 15.12
N ARG A 23 16.10 -9.83 14.10
CA ARG A 23 16.27 -10.62 12.90
C ARG A 23 17.20 -11.77 13.29
N MET A 24 18.51 -11.58 13.40
CA MET A 24 19.48 -12.69 13.42
C MET A 24 19.58 -13.52 14.71
N GLU A 25 19.80 -14.84 14.59
CA GLU A 25 20.12 -15.72 15.74
C GLU A 25 21.36 -15.24 16.51
N ASP A 26 22.40 -14.79 15.79
CA ASP A 26 23.62 -14.19 16.36
C ASP A 26 23.55 -12.65 16.45
N GLY A 27 22.36 -12.06 16.29
CA GLY A 27 22.18 -10.60 16.23
C GLY A 27 22.68 -9.88 17.48
N ALA A 28 22.58 -10.52 18.64
CA ALA A 28 23.10 -10.02 19.92
C ALA A 28 24.63 -9.83 19.93
N GLU A 29 25.39 -10.69 19.24
CA GLU A 29 26.85 -10.60 19.19
C GLU A 29 27.32 -9.56 18.17
N LEU A 30 26.63 -9.47 17.02
CA LEU A 30 26.88 -8.46 16.00
C LEU A 30 26.57 -7.05 16.51
N VAL A 31 25.45 -6.89 17.22
CA VAL A 31 24.99 -5.59 17.69
C VAL A 31 25.82 -5.09 18.88
N ARG A 32 26.48 -5.99 19.64
CA ARG A 32 27.49 -5.60 20.64
C ARG A 32 28.72 -4.92 20.04
N ASN A 33 29.06 -5.27 18.80
CA ASN A 33 30.18 -4.65 18.09
C ASN A 33 29.79 -3.31 17.44
N LEU A 34 28.51 -2.96 17.42
CA LEU A 34 28.08 -1.65 16.94
C LEU A 34 28.55 -0.57 17.93
N PRO A 35 29.06 0.57 17.41
CA PRO A 35 29.45 1.72 18.22
C PRO A 35 28.39 2.15 19.24
N LEU A 36 27.12 1.94 18.88
CA LEU A 36 25.95 2.29 19.68
C LEU A 36 25.85 1.51 21.00
N LEU A 37 26.37 0.28 21.06
CA LEU A 37 26.36 -0.56 22.27
C LEU A 37 27.75 -0.86 22.83
N SER A 38 28.82 -0.69 22.04
CA SER A 38 30.18 -0.86 22.55
C SER A 38 30.57 0.20 23.58
N ASP A 39 29.99 1.41 23.48
CA ASP A 39 30.20 2.50 24.43
C ASP A 39 28.90 2.79 25.21
N THR A 40 28.92 2.51 26.52
CA THR A 40 27.77 2.68 27.42
C THR A 40 27.38 4.15 27.61
N SER A 41 28.25 5.10 27.27
CA SER A 41 27.96 6.54 27.35
C SER A 41 27.28 7.08 26.08
N PHE A 42 27.26 6.31 25.00
CA PHE A 42 26.77 6.76 23.70
C PHE A 42 25.26 6.90 23.64
N ILE A 43 24.50 5.92 24.15
CA ILE A 43 23.02 5.99 24.20
C ILE A 43 22.54 7.20 25.03
N PRO A 44 23.05 7.44 26.26
CA PRO A 44 22.67 8.65 27.02
C PRO A 44 23.05 9.96 26.31
N ALA A 45 24.16 9.99 25.56
CA ALA A 45 24.53 11.15 24.76
C ALA A 45 23.57 11.35 23.58
N LEU A 46 23.20 10.29 22.86
CA LEU A 46 22.22 10.34 21.78
C LEU A 46 20.84 10.74 22.27
N VAL A 47 20.38 10.23 23.42
CA VAL A 47 19.12 10.69 24.03
C VAL A 47 19.16 12.20 24.28
N ARG A 48 20.28 12.73 24.81
CA ARG A 48 20.42 14.18 25.02
C ARG A 48 20.36 14.96 23.71
N GLU A 49 21.04 14.50 22.66
CA GLU A 49 21.10 15.21 21.38
C GLU A 49 19.81 15.08 20.55
N LEU A 50 19.17 13.91 20.54
CA LEU A 50 17.98 13.62 19.72
C LEU A 50 16.67 13.96 20.42
N SER A 51 16.58 13.75 21.75
CA SER A 51 15.36 13.99 22.52
C SER A 51 15.36 15.39 23.17
N GLN A 52 16.49 15.85 23.71
CA GLN A 52 16.61 17.11 24.46
C GLN A 52 17.30 18.23 23.65
N CYS A 53 17.30 18.08 22.32
CA CYS A 53 18.14 18.79 21.36
C CYS A 53 18.44 20.25 21.75
N VAL A 54 19.72 20.54 22.01
CA VAL A 54 20.17 21.87 22.45
C VAL A 54 19.99 22.92 21.33
N LYS A 55 19.96 22.48 20.07
CA LYS A 55 19.73 23.33 18.90
C LYS A 55 18.43 22.93 18.19
N PRO A 56 17.55 23.87 17.84
CA PRO A 56 16.33 23.53 17.11
C PRO A 56 16.67 23.00 15.71
N TRP A 57 15.93 21.99 15.26
CA TRP A 57 16.02 21.48 13.90
C TRP A 57 15.42 22.50 12.92
N GLU A 58 16.12 22.76 11.81
CA GLU A 58 15.59 23.61 10.75
C GLU A 58 14.40 22.95 10.04
N CYS A 59 14.44 21.62 9.88
CA CYS A 59 13.37 20.84 9.31
C CYS A 59 12.75 19.94 10.39
N LEU A 60 11.59 20.35 10.92
CA LEU A 60 10.84 19.58 11.91
C LEU A 60 10.40 18.21 11.40
N GLY A 61 10.23 18.05 10.09
CA GLY A 61 9.92 16.76 9.48
C GLY A 61 11.06 15.75 9.58
N LEU A 62 12.30 16.17 9.32
CA LEU A 62 13.49 15.34 9.53
C LEU A 62 13.66 14.99 11.01
N GLN A 63 13.45 15.98 11.89
CA GLN A 63 13.42 15.73 13.33
C GLN A 63 12.41 14.64 13.70
N ALA A 64 11.18 14.73 13.18
CA ALA A 64 10.12 13.77 13.45
C ALA A 64 10.46 12.36 12.94
N THR A 65 11.04 12.25 11.73
CA THR A 65 11.46 10.97 11.15
C THR A 65 12.60 10.34 11.94
N THR A 66 13.60 11.14 12.33
CA THR A 66 14.70 10.71 13.21
C THR A 66 14.20 10.29 14.60
N GLN A 67 13.29 11.07 15.22
CA GLN A 67 12.72 10.74 16.52
C GLN A 67 11.90 9.44 16.47
N LEU A 68 11.13 9.20 15.41
CA LEU A 68 10.43 7.93 15.22
C LEU A 68 11.41 6.75 15.17
N ALA A 69 12.46 6.86 14.36
CA ALA A 69 13.47 5.80 14.26
C ALA A 69 14.20 5.56 15.58
N TRP A 70 14.49 6.64 16.32
CA TRP A 70 15.13 6.56 17.63
C TRP A 70 14.24 5.91 18.68
N ALA A 71 12.96 6.27 18.73
CA ALA A 71 12.00 5.64 19.63
C ALA A 71 11.92 4.13 19.37
N LEU A 72 11.91 3.69 18.11
CA LEU A 72 11.92 2.26 17.76
C LEU A 72 13.22 1.56 18.13
N ALA A 73 14.36 2.24 18.05
CA ALA A 73 15.64 1.73 18.52
C ALA A 73 15.63 1.51 20.04
N LEU A 74 15.13 2.49 20.81
CA LEU A 74 14.96 2.39 22.26
C LEU A 74 14.00 1.26 22.64
N THR A 75 12.84 1.15 21.98
CA THR A 75 11.90 0.04 22.18
C THR A 75 12.57 -1.30 21.87
N THR A 76 13.35 -1.38 20.80
CA THR A 76 14.08 -2.59 20.41
C THR A 76 15.07 -3.01 21.49
N LEU A 77 15.85 -2.07 22.02
CA LEU A 77 16.73 -2.35 23.16
C LEU A 77 15.95 -2.77 24.38
N ARG A 78 14.82 -2.11 24.68
CA ARG A 78 13.96 -2.40 25.84
C ARG A 78 13.45 -3.84 25.81
N LEU A 79 13.04 -4.33 24.65
CA LEU A 79 12.54 -5.69 24.44
C LEU A 79 13.66 -6.74 24.36
N SER A 80 14.91 -6.32 24.14
CA SER A 80 16.07 -7.20 24.06
C SER A 80 16.50 -7.74 25.43
N PRO A 81 17.18 -8.91 25.51
CA PRO A 81 17.69 -9.47 26.76
C PRO A 81 18.54 -8.50 27.60
N SER A 82 18.37 -8.54 28.93
CA SER A 82 18.96 -7.59 29.91
C SER A 82 20.49 -7.55 29.97
N ASN A 83 21.16 -8.53 29.36
CA ASN A 83 22.61 -8.62 29.27
C ASN A 83 23.20 -7.84 28.09
N LEU A 84 22.38 -7.18 27.28
CA LEU A 84 22.80 -6.34 26.16
C LEU A 84 22.97 -4.87 26.56
N TYR A 85 22.09 -4.36 27.42
CA TYR A 85 22.17 -2.99 27.93
C TYR A 85 21.65 -2.92 29.36
N THR A 86 22.49 -2.46 30.29
CA THR A 86 22.23 -2.54 31.74
C THR A 86 21.39 -1.37 32.25
N ASP A 87 21.53 -0.17 31.66
CA ASP A 87 20.80 1.02 32.10
C ASP A 87 19.42 1.11 31.43
N ARG A 88 18.39 0.56 32.06
CA ARG A 88 17.03 0.56 31.50
C ARG A 88 16.29 1.89 31.66
N SER A 89 16.75 2.78 32.55
CA SER A 89 16.05 4.03 32.85
C SER A 89 15.93 4.96 31.64
N VAL A 90 17.00 5.01 30.83
CA VAL A 90 17.06 5.79 29.59
C VAL A 90 16.13 5.24 28.50
N LEU A 91 15.76 3.96 28.57
CA LEU A 91 14.90 3.31 27.56
C LEU A 91 13.40 3.58 27.81
N GLU A 92 13.03 4.13 28.97
CA GLU A 92 11.64 4.51 29.28
C GLU A 92 11.20 5.79 28.55
N GLU A 93 12.14 6.52 27.92
CA GLU A 93 11.83 7.72 27.14
C GLU A 93 11.18 7.41 25.79
N ASP A 94 11.15 6.15 25.34
CA ASP A 94 10.67 5.78 24.00
C ASP A 94 9.23 6.22 23.72
N GLU A 95 8.34 6.15 24.72
CA GLU A 95 6.95 6.63 24.60
C GLU A 95 6.86 8.15 24.40
N VAL A 96 7.72 8.93 25.06
CA VAL A 96 7.75 10.40 24.95
C VAL A 96 8.32 10.80 23.59
N VAL A 97 9.38 10.12 23.15
CA VAL A 97 10.04 10.40 21.87
C VAL A 97 9.09 10.10 20.70
N VAL A 98 8.37 8.98 20.73
CA VAL A 98 7.39 8.69 19.67
C VAL A 98 6.21 9.66 19.68
N GLU A 99 5.72 10.08 20.85
CA GLU A 99 4.65 11.09 20.92
C GLU A 99 5.10 12.40 20.29
N THR A 100 6.34 12.82 20.56
CA THR A 100 6.93 14.03 19.96
C THR A 100 7.00 13.91 18.43
N ALA A 101 7.42 12.75 17.90
CA ALA A 101 7.43 12.50 16.45
C ALA A 101 6.03 12.57 15.83
N ILE A 102 5.02 12.03 16.51
CA ILE A 102 3.62 12.06 16.07
C ILE A 102 3.09 13.51 16.07
N ASP A 103 3.35 14.27 17.14
CA ASP A 103 2.95 15.68 17.27
C ASP A 103 3.61 16.58 16.20
N LEU A 104 4.86 16.28 15.84
CA LEU A 104 5.56 16.89 14.71
C LEU A 104 5.08 16.39 13.34
N LYS A 105 4.01 15.59 13.30
CA LYS A 105 3.33 15.09 12.10
C LYS A 105 4.22 14.21 11.22
N VAL A 106 5.00 13.29 11.81
CA VAL A 106 5.93 12.41 11.07
C VAL A 106 5.29 11.72 9.85
N PHE A 107 4.07 11.18 9.97
CA PHE A 107 3.42 10.48 8.85
C PHE A 107 2.96 11.41 7.73
N ASP A 108 2.56 12.64 8.05
CA ASP A 108 2.23 13.64 7.03
C ASP A 108 3.49 14.03 6.25
N PHE A 109 4.60 14.28 6.95
CA PHE A 109 5.88 14.57 6.33
C PHE A 109 6.39 13.42 5.46
N LEU A 110 6.29 12.18 5.95
CA LEU A 110 6.66 10.99 5.17
C LEU A 110 5.85 10.89 3.88
N HIS A 111 4.53 11.05 3.96
CA HIS A 111 3.64 10.95 2.80
C HIS A 111 3.80 12.10 1.78
N THR A 112 3.92 13.34 2.26
CA THR A 112 3.83 14.54 1.41
C THR A 112 5.19 15.03 0.92
N VAL A 113 6.27 14.83 1.69
CA VAL A 113 7.59 15.39 1.37
C VAL A 113 8.65 14.31 1.17
N PHE A 114 8.73 13.34 2.08
CA PHE A 114 9.83 12.36 2.08
C PHE A 114 9.69 11.38 0.91
N LEU A 115 8.56 10.69 0.82
CA LEU A 115 8.26 9.67 -0.21
C LEU A 115 7.98 10.26 -1.60
N GLU A 116 7.97 11.59 -1.76
CA GLU A 116 7.92 12.21 -3.09
C GLU A 116 9.28 12.12 -3.81
N ASN A 117 10.38 11.94 -3.06
CA ASN A 117 11.71 11.84 -3.64
C ASN A 117 11.92 10.50 -4.36
N LYS A 118 11.90 10.54 -5.70
CA LYS A 118 12.07 9.38 -6.58
C LYS A 118 13.37 8.60 -6.37
N THR A 119 14.39 9.18 -5.73
CA THR A 119 15.66 8.51 -5.41
C THR A 119 15.44 7.32 -4.47
N ILE A 120 14.46 7.42 -3.56
CA ILE A 120 14.06 6.33 -2.65
C ILE A 120 13.75 5.05 -3.42
N TYR A 121 13.04 5.16 -4.54
CA TYR A 121 12.59 4.02 -5.34
C TYR A 121 13.64 3.47 -6.32
N LYS A 122 14.84 4.09 -6.38
CA LYS A 122 15.96 3.62 -7.20
C LYS A 122 16.96 2.79 -6.38
N GLU A 123 17.07 3.10 -5.09
CA GLU A 123 18.04 2.48 -4.20
C GLU A 123 17.35 1.40 -3.35
N GLN A 124 17.71 0.12 -3.58
CA GLN A 124 17.16 -1.01 -2.83
C GLN A 124 17.29 -0.82 -1.31
N PHE A 125 18.43 -0.29 -0.87
CA PHE A 125 18.71 -0.02 0.53
C PHE A 125 17.72 0.97 1.16
N TYR A 126 17.35 2.02 0.43
CA TYR A 126 16.40 3.01 0.93
C TYR A 126 15.01 2.41 1.10
N LEU A 127 14.57 1.60 0.13
CA LEU A 127 13.31 0.87 0.25
C LEU A 127 13.33 -0.08 1.45
N GLN A 128 14.35 -0.92 1.60
CA GLN A 128 14.41 -1.89 2.71
C GLN A 128 14.42 -1.21 4.08
N ARG A 129 15.15 -0.09 4.22
CA ARG A 129 15.19 0.65 5.49
C ARG A 129 13.86 1.30 5.82
N LEU A 130 13.22 1.95 4.86
CA LEU A 130 11.93 2.61 5.09
C LEU A 130 10.79 1.60 5.31
N HIS A 131 10.81 0.48 4.60
CA HIS A 131 9.94 -0.65 4.89
C HIS A 131 10.09 -1.09 6.35
N THR A 132 11.33 -1.31 6.80
CA THR A 132 11.63 -1.70 8.18
C THR A 132 11.15 -0.64 9.18
N LEU A 133 11.38 0.65 8.92
CA LEU A 133 10.89 1.74 9.76
C LEU A 133 9.36 1.70 9.93
N ILE A 134 8.63 1.49 8.82
CA ILE A 134 7.16 1.40 8.83
C ILE A 134 6.69 0.15 9.57
N THR A 135 7.24 -1.02 9.24
CA THR A 135 6.82 -2.29 9.85
C THR A 135 7.18 -2.35 11.33
N ASP A 136 8.34 -1.84 11.72
CA ASP A 136 8.78 -1.81 13.11
C ASP A 136 7.87 -0.91 13.95
N PHE A 137 7.44 0.25 13.41
CA PHE A 137 6.42 1.06 14.10
C PHE A 137 5.12 0.28 14.34
N LEU A 138 4.63 -0.41 13.32
CA LEU A 138 3.39 -1.19 13.43
C LEU A 138 3.49 -2.35 14.43
N VAL A 139 4.68 -2.96 14.55
CA VAL A 139 4.90 -4.17 15.34
C VAL A 139 5.38 -3.88 16.75
N LEU A 140 6.30 -2.94 16.93
CA LEU A 140 6.89 -2.61 18.22
C LEU A 140 6.01 -1.67 19.05
N MET A 141 5.12 -0.90 18.41
CA MET A 141 4.26 0.08 19.09
C MET A 141 2.76 -0.13 18.82
N PRO A 142 2.21 -1.34 19.04
CA PRO A 142 0.82 -1.66 18.71
C PRO A 142 -0.20 -0.85 19.53
N THR A 143 0.17 -0.44 20.75
CA THR A 143 -0.65 0.43 21.61
C THR A 143 -0.81 1.82 21.00
N LYS A 144 0.27 2.40 20.47
CA LYS A 144 0.24 3.70 19.78
C LYS A 144 -0.54 3.62 18.47
N VAL A 145 -0.36 2.56 17.69
CA VAL A 145 -1.17 2.34 16.47
C VAL A 145 -2.67 2.28 16.79
N LYS A 146 -3.05 1.58 17.87
CA LYS A 146 -4.44 1.50 18.34
C LYS A 146 -4.96 2.85 18.85
N GLU A 147 -4.13 3.62 19.54
CA GLU A 147 -4.46 4.98 19.98
C GLU A 147 -4.74 5.88 18.78
N LEU A 148 -3.85 5.87 17.77
CA LEU A 148 -4.03 6.61 16.52
C LEU A 148 -5.33 6.23 15.82
N ARG A 149 -5.65 4.92 15.72
CA ARG A 149 -6.91 4.43 15.15
C ARG A 149 -8.12 5.00 15.88
N THR A 150 -8.11 4.94 17.22
CA THR A 150 -9.20 5.46 18.08
C THR A 150 -9.39 6.97 17.88
N ARG A 151 -8.30 7.74 17.89
CA ARG A 151 -8.31 9.19 17.66
C ARG A 151 -8.81 9.54 16.25
N GLY A 152 -8.52 8.67 15.26
CA GLY A 152 -9.06 8.77 13.91
C GLY A 152 -10.58 8.61 13.86
N ASP A 153 -11.16 7.66 14.61
CA ASP A 153 -12.62 7.50 14.72
C ASP A 153 -13.28 8.69 15.41
N GLU A 154 -12.67 9.22 16.46
CA GLU A 154 -13.13 10.42 17.17
C GLU A 154 -13.11 11.66 16.26
N THR A 155 -12.03 11.81 15.49
CA THR A 155 -11.89 12.88 14.48
C THR A 155 -12.98 12.75 13.43
N ALA A 156 -13.22 11.54 12.91
CA ALA A 156 -14.26 11.30 11.93
C ALA A 156 -15.66 11.63 12.46
N ARG A 157 -15.94 11.24 13.72
CA ARG A 157 -17.21 11.56 14.39
C ARG A 157 -17.39 13.06 14.56
N THR A 158 -16.34 13.78 14.94
CA THR A 158 -16.35 15.24 15.03
C THR A 158 -16.64 15.87 13.67
N VAL A 159 -15.92 15.48 12.61
CA VAL A 159 -16.16 15.96 11.24
C VAL A 159 -17.60 15.72 10.81
N GLN A 160 -18.17 14.57 11.14
CA GLN A 160 -19.55 14.24 10.82
C GLN A 160 -20.57 15.13 11.56
N VAL A 161 -20.34 15.44 12.84
CA VAL A 161 -21.20 16.36 13.62
C VAL A 161 -21.19 17.75 13.00
N TYR A 162 -20.01 18.29 12.70
CA TYR A 162 -19.87 19.62 12.07
C TYR A 162 -20.54 19.66 10.69
N ALA A 163 -20.36 18.60 9.88
CA ALA A 163 -21.01 18.49 8.58
C ALA A 163 -22.55 18.48 8.70
N HIS A 164 -23.11 17.81 9.72
CA HIS A 164 -24.56 17.81 9.98
C HIS A 164 -25.08 19.18 10.40
N GLU A 165 -24.27 19.98 11.10
CA GLU A 165 -24.59 21.37 11.46
C GLU A 165 -24.32 22.37 10.33
N GLY A 166 -23.78 21.92 9.20
CA GLY A 166 -23.40 22.78 8.08
C GLY A 166 -22.19 23.67 8.37
N LEU A 167 -21.34 23.26 9.32
CA LEU A 167 -20.14 23.97 9.76
C LEU A 167 -18.88 23.30 9.22
N GLU A 168 -17.80 24.08 9.07
CA GLU A 168 -16.48 23.54 8.79
C GLU A 168 -15.85 22.96 10.06
N PRO A 169 -15.22 21.77 9.98
CA PRO A 169 -14.57 21.16 11.14
C PRO A 169 -13.34 21.98 11.60
N PRO A 170 -12.97 21.90 12.89
CA PRO A 170 -11.81 22.64 13.41
C PRO A 170 -10.50 22.25 12.72
N ALA A 171 -9.69 23.25 12.34
CA ALA A 171 -8.37 23.02 11.74
C ALA A 171 -7.35 22.36 12.71
N SER A 172 -7.66 22.32 14.01
CA SER A 172 -6.84 21.66 15.03
C SER A 172 -7.02 20.15 15.07
N LEU A 173 -7.97 19.59 14.31
CA LEU A 173 -8.16 18.15 14.24
C LEU A 173 -6.93 17.46 13.67
N THR A 174 -6.57 16.34 14.29
CA THR A 174 -5.38 15.59 13.90
C THR A 174 -5.77 14.42 13.01
N HIS A 175 -4.98 14.20 11.96
CA HIS A 175 -5.23 13.18 10.95
C HIS A 175 -4.11 12.13 10.93
N HIS A 176 -3.41 11.92 12.04
CA HIS A 176 -2.20 11.09 12.08
C HIS A 176 -2.42 9.66 11.57
N PHE A 177 -3.55 9.02 11.92
CA PHE A 177 -3.86 7.68 11.44
C PHE A 177 -4.16 7.65 9.94
N GLU A 178 -4.88 8.64 9.42
CA GLU A 178 -5.10 8.80 7.99
C GLU A 178 -3.77 8.94 7.24
N HIS A 179 -2.85 9.78 7.72
CA HIS A 179 -1.52 9.95 7.14
C HIS A 179 -0.65 8.69 7.25
N LEU A 180 -0.81 7.88 8.31
CA LEU A 180 -0.16 6.57 8.41
C LEU A 180 -0.63 5.64 7.28
N LEU A 181 -1.94 5.53 7.06
CA LEU A 181 -2.49 4.72 5.95
C LEU A 181 -1.98 5.23 4.58
N LEU A 182 -1.95 6.54 4.38
CA LEU A 182 -1.44 7.17 3.16
C LEU A 182 0.08 7.05 3.00
N THR A 183 0.84 6.94 4.09
CA THR A 183 2.28 6.67 4.06
C THR A 183 2.54 5.26 3.56
N VAL A 184 1.85 4.26 4.12
CA VAL A 184 1.90 2.87 3.64
C VAL A 184 1.47 2.82 2.17
N GLU A 185 0.36 3.47 1.83
CA GLU A 185 -0.13 3.59 0.46
C GLU A 185 0.94 4.07 -0.52
N ARG A 186 1.58 5.20 -0.22
CA ARG A 186 2.54 5.80 -1.14
C ARG A 186 3.83 4.99 -1.24
N PHE A 187 4.26 4.37 -0.14
CA PHE A 187 5.47 3.57 -0.13
C PHE A 187 5.32 2.30 -0.98
N TYR A 188 4.19 1.59 -0.87
CA TYR A 188 3.96 0.33 -1.61
C TYR A 188 3.25 0.50 -2.96
N ARG A 189 2.83 1.71 -3.34
CA ARG A 189 2.09 1.95 -4.60
C ARG A 189 2.85 1.45 -5.82
N ASP A 190 4.14 1.76 -5.87
CA ASP A 190 5.03 1.41 -6.97
C ASP A 190 6.10 0.44 -6.45
N ASN A 191 6.40 -0.60 -7.22
CA ASN A 191 7.45 -1.58 -6.88
C ASN A 191 8.45 -1.74 -8.05
N PRO A 192 9.21 -0.69 -8.39
CA PRO A 192 10.09 -0.71 -9.56
C PRO A 192 11.25 -1.71 -9.45
N LEU A 193 11.65 -2.06 -8.22
CA LEU A 193 12.74 -3.01 -7.96
C LEU A 193 12.26 -4.45 -7.71
N GLY A 194 10.94 -4.70 -7.71
CA GLY A 194 10.41 -6.05 -7.57
C GLY A 194 10.72 -6.73 -6.23
N LEU A 195 10.89 -5.97 -5.13
CA LEU A 195 11.38 -6.50 -3.85
C LEU A 195 10.34 -7.25 -3.00
N GLU A 196 9.10 -7.33 -3.49
CA GLU A 196 7.95 -8.01 -2.86
C GLU A 196 7.69 -7.66 -1.36
N LEU A 197 8.15 -6.51 -0.89
CA LEU A 197 8.05 -6.06 0.51
C LEU A 197 6.61 -6.00 1.06
N ALA A 198 5.61 -5.88 0.18
CA ALA A 198 4.20 -5.88 0.57
C ALA A 198 3.70 -7.24 1.08
N LEU A 199 4.42 -8.34 0.79
CA LEU A 199 4.07 -9.69 1.27
C LEU A 199 4.01 -9.76 2.79
N ASP A 200 4.82 -8.95 3.48
CA ASP A 200 4.88 -8.96 4.95
C ASP A 200 3.56 -8.56 5.63
N PHE A 201 2.67 -7.86 4.91
CA PHE A 201 1.34 -7.50 5.41
C PHE A 201 0.34 -8.66 5.36
N TRP A 202 0.71 -9.79 4.76
CA TRP A 202 -0.15 -10.93 4.56
C TRP A 202 0.39 -12.14 5.33
N CYS A 203 -0.52 -12.87 5.98
CA CYS A 203 -0.20 -14.12 6.67
C CYS A 203 -0.72 -15.29 5.82
N PRO A 204 0.14 -16.16 5.26
CA PRO A 204 -0.33 -17.37 4.60
C PRO A 204 -1.07 -18.24 5.62
N THR A 205 -2.33 -18.55 5.33
CA THR A 205 -3.16 -19.45 6.15
C THR A 205 -2.72 -20.92 6.04
N ASP A 206 -1.86 -21.26 5.07
CA ASP A 206 -1.34 -22.61 4.88
C ASP A 206 -0.13 -22.91 5.76
N THR A 207 -0.42 -23.47 6.93
CA THR A 207 0.49 -23.96 7.96
C THR A 207 1.41 -25.13 7.54
N THR A 208 1.49 -25.47 6.25
CA THR A 208 2.20 -26.69 5.79
C THR A 208 3.49 -26.46 5.02
N LYS A 209 3.88 -25.23 4.67
CA LYS A 209 5.08 -24.98 3.82
C LYS A 209 5.90 -23.75 4.23
N HIS A 210 6.25 -23.66 5.52
CA HIS A 210 7.02 -22.55 6.10
C HIS A 210 8.47 -22.40 5.59
N SER A 211 8.96 -23.25 4.67
CA SER A 211 10.41 -23.36 4.38
C SER A 211 10.87 -22.77 3.04
N THR A 212 9.98 -22.46 2.09
CA THR A 212 10.41 -22.29 0.68
C THR A 212 10.25 -20.87 0.12
N ILE A 213 9.52 -19.96 0.77
CA ILE A 213 9.26 -18.61 0.21
C ILE A 213 10.42 -17.64 0.44
N TYR A 214 11.32 -17.91 1.40
CA TYR A 214 12.36 -16.97 1.85
C TYR A 214 13.69 -17.01 1.06
N LEU A 215 13.73 -17.57 -0.15
CA LEU A 215 14.98 -17.80 -0.90
C LEU A 215 15.18 -16.90 -2.13
N TYR A 216 14.82 -15.61 -2.04
CA TYR A 216 15.16 -14.65 -3.11
C TYR A 216 16.33 -13.75 -2.68
N GLY A 217 17.51 -13.99 -3.29
CA GLY A 217 18.58 -12.98 -3.42
C GLY A 217 19.77 -13.03 -2.44
N ILE A 218 20.19 -14.20 -1.96
CA ILE A 218 21.29 -14.31 -0.97
C ILE A 218 22.62 -14.72 -1.65
N PRO A 219 23.71 -13.91 -1.57
CA PRO A 219 25.07 -14.40 -1.78
C PRO A 219 25.57 -15.22 -0.58
N SER A 220 26.47 -16.17 -0.82
CA SER A 220 26.86 -17.21 0.15
C SER A 220 27.42 -16.65 1.48
N LYS A 221 27.13 -17.38 2.58
CA LYS A 221 27.57 -17.14 3.97
C LYS A 221 29.08 -16.84 4.11
N GLN A 222 29.88 -17.34 3.16
CA GLN A 222 31.33 -17.15 3.10
C GLN A 222 31.72 -15.71 2.77
N LEU A 223 30.99 -15.04 1.87
CA LEU A 223 31.32 -13.70 1.39
C LEU A 223 31.20 -12.63 2.50
N VAL A 224 30.22 -12.80 3.40
CA VAL A 224 29.98 -11.88 4.53
C VAL A 224 31.05 -12.03 5.62
N LEU A 225 31.49 -13.27 5.87
CA LEU A 225 32.58 -13.55 6.81
C LEU A 225 33.92 -13.02 6.28
N ASP A 226 34.20 -13.19 4.98
CA ASP A 226 35.45 -12.70 4.36
C ASP A 226 35.55 -11.16 4.38
N LEU A 227 34.41 -10.45 4.34
CA LEU A 227 34.32 -8.99 4.44
C LEU A 227 34.45 -8.46 5.88
N LEU A 228 33.88 -9.15 6.87
CA LEU A 228 33.98 -8.79 8.30
C LEU A 228 35.38 -9.05 8.88
N HIS A 229 36.07 -10.09 8.41
CA HIS A 229 37.42 -10.45 8.87
C HIS A 229 38.55 -9.72 8.13
N GLY A 230 38.23 -8.83 7.18
CA GLY A 230 39.24 -8.06 6.45
C GLY A 230 40.17 -8.92 5.58
N SER A 231 39.72 -10.09 5.12
CA SER A 231 40.50 -11.01 4.29
C SER A 231 40.04 -10.97 2.83
N VAL A 232 40.04 -9.79 2.22
CA VAL A 232 40.01 -9.69 0.76
C VAL A 232 41.46 -9.65 0.28
N THR A 233 41.97 -10.78 -0.19
CA THR A 233 43.24 -10.84 -0.91
C THR A 233 43.08 -10.21 -2.29
N GLU A 234 43.44 -8.93 -2.40
CA GLU A 234 44.10 -8.22 -3.53
C GLU A 234 43.83 -8.64 -5.01
N SER A 235 42.69 -9.25 -5.34
CA SER A 235 42.45 -9.82 -6.68
C SER A 235 41.05 -9.55 -7.25
N THR A 236 40.37 -8.52 -6.78
CA THR A 236 39.16 -7.98 -7.43
C THR A 236 39.34 -6.50 -7.79
N SER A 237 39.02 -6.22 -9.06
CA SER A 237 39.13 -4.96 -9.82
C SER A 237 39.04 -3.63 -9.02
N PRO A 238 39.83 -2.60 -9.38
CA PRO A 238 40.02 -1.36 -8.60
C PRO A 238 38.83 -0.38 -8.60
N ALA A 239 37.58 -0.83 -8.77
CA ALA A 239 36.40 0.03 -8.83
C ALA A 239 35.72 0.29 -7.45
N VAL A 240 36.14 -0.39 -6.38
CA VAL A 240 35.45 -0.34 -5.07
C VAL A 240 36.10 0.63 -4.07
N VAL A 241 37.29 1.17 -4.39
CA VAL A 241 38.11 1.97 -3.44
C VAL A 241 37.67 3.45 -3.35
N GLY A 242 36.55 3.85 -3.96
CA GLY A 242 36.19 5.27 -4.15
C GLY A 242 35.22 5.91 -3.16
N TYR A 243 34.52 5.16 -2.31
CA TYR A 243 33.40 5.71 -1.53
C TYR A 243 33.56 5.45 -0.02
N PRO A 244 34.11 6.41 0.76
CA PRO A 244 34.19 6.30 2.22
C PRO A 244 32.82 6.10 2.88
N PHE A 245 31.75 6.52 2.21
CA PHE A 245 30.37 6.29 2.65
C PHE A 245 29.91 4.82 2.53
N LEU A 246 30.37 4.10 1.50
CA LEU A 246 30.08 2.66 1.34
C LEU A 246 30.88 1.83 2.34
N GLN A 247 32.14 2.22 2.60
CA GLN A 247 32.98 1.59 3.63
C GLN A 247 32.38 1.78 5.04
N PHE A 248 31.84 2.97 5.33
CA PHE A 248 31.13 3.26 6.58
C PHE A 248 29.86 2.40 6.74
N LEU A 249 29.07 2.25 5.68
CA LEU A 249 27.87 1.40 5.68
C LEU A 249 28.18 -0.10 5.77
N LEU A 250 29.27 -0.57 5.15
CA LEU A 250 29.71 -1.97 5.21
C LEU A 250 30.26 -2.36 6.59
N CYS A 251 30.88 -1.42 7.32
CA CYS A 251 31.38 -1.66 8.69
C CYS A 251 30.26 -1.77 9.75
N PHE A 252 29.03 -1.36 9.45
CA PHE A 252 27.87 -1.43 10.37
C PHE A 252 27.04 -2.73 10.24
N GLY A 253 27.61 -3.79 9.67
CA GLY A 253 27.11 -5.17 9.87
C GLY A 253 25.78 -5.48 9.19
N PHE A 254 25.72 -5.40 7.85
CA PHE A 254 24.60 -5.95 7.09
C PHE A 254 24.66 -7.47 7.04
N GLY A 255 24.10 -8.11 8.06
CA GLY A 255 23.86 -9.55 8.08
C GLY A 255 22.61 -9.90 7.27
N TYR A 256 22.81 -10.45 6.08
CA TYR A 256 21.78 -11.21 5.37
C TYR A 256 21.77 -12.63 5.95
N GLY A 257 20.69 -13.03 6.64
CA GLY A 257 20.61 -14.30 7.37
C GLY A 257 19.19 -14.87 7.45
N PHE A 258 19.13 -16.20 7.51
CA PHE A 258 17.96 -17.10 7.50
C PHE A 258 17.02 -16.95 8.73
N PHE A 259 15.70 -17.11 8.56
CA PHE A 259 14.69 -17.08 9.64
C PHE A 259 13.56 -18.12 9.48
N SER A 260 13.10 -18.73 10.59
CA SER A 260 11.96 -19.66 10.55
C SER A 260 10.86 -19.45 11.60
N ASP A 261 11.09 -18.82 12.77
CA ASP A 261 10.05 -18.82 13.83
C ASP A 261 9.55 -17.44 14.28
N ARG A 262 10.41 -16.40 14.30
CA ARG A 262 10.02 -15.04 14.75
C ARG A 262 9.48 -14.11 13.65
N CYS A 263 9.78 -14.39 12.38
CA CYS A 263 9.13 -13.72 11.24
C CYS A 263 7.60 -13.91 11.25
N TYR A 264 7.11 -15.04 11.76
CA TYR A 264 5.68 -15.29 11.83
C TYR A 264 4.94 -14.30 12.75
N HIS A 265 5.53 -13.91 13.88
CA HIS A 265 4.91 -12.92 14.76
C HIS A 265 4.79 -11.55 14.07
N LEU A 266 5.83 -11.14 13.31
CA LEU A 266 5.80 -9.91 12.50
C LEU A 266 4.61 -9.94 11.52
N LEU A 267 4.51 -11.01 10.72
CA LEU A 267 3.45 -11.20 9.73
C LEU A 267 2.06 -11.16 10.37
N VAL A 268 1.88 -11.83 11.52
CA VAL A 268 0.61 -11.86 12.25
C VAL A 268 0.22 -10.46 12.73
N VAL A 269 1.17 -9.67 13.25
CA VAL A 269 0.87 -8.31 13.73
C VAL A 269 0.56 -7.36 12.57
N LEU A 270 1.31 -7.43 11.47
CA LEU A 270 1.05 -6.63 10.29
C LEU A 270 -0.30 -6.98 9.64
N PHE A 271 -0.65 -8.26 9.55
CA PHE A 271 -1.97 -8.67 9.06
C PHE A 271 -3.10 -8.25 10.02
N LYS A 272 -2.88 -8.34 11.34
CA LYS A 272 -3.82 -7.80 12.34
C LYS A 272 -4.01 -6.29 12.16
N PHE A 273 -2.97 -5.54 11.82
CA PHE A 273 -3.09 -4.12 11.50
C PHE A 273 -3.99 -3.90 10.27
N VAL A 274 -3.79 -4.64 9.18
CA VAL A 274 -4.65 -4.54 7.97
C VAL A 274 -6.12 -4.78 8.32
N ARG A 275 -6.41 -5.79 9.16
CA ARG A 275 -7.77 -6.09 9.62
C ARG A 275 -8.34 -5.01 10.55
N MET A 276 -7.57 -4.61 11.57
CA MET A 276 -7.98 -3.58 12.53
C MET A 276 -8.23 -2.22 11.86
N ALA A 277 -7.41 -1.86 10.87
CA ALA A 277 -7.60 -0.64 10.09
C ALA A 277 -8.89 -0.68 9.25
N GLY A 278 -9.33 -1.86 8.83
CA GLY A 278 -10.55 -2.07 8.03
C GLY A 278 -11.84 -2.26 8.84
N GLU A 279 -11.73 -2.42 10.16
CA GLU A 279 -12.89 -2.66 11.03
C GLU A 279 -13.67 -1.35 11.30
N MET A 280 -14.98 -1.40 11.07
CA MET A 280 -15.91 -0.29 11.31
C MET A 280 -15.41 1.06 10.76
N LEU A 281 -15.01 1.09 9.50
CA LEU A 281 -14.41 2.27 8.85
C LEU A 281 -15.39 3.46 8.79
N PRO A 282 -15.04 4.61 9.36
CA PRO A 282 -15.79 5.84 9.13
C PRO A 282 -15.52 6.41 7.72
N PRO A 283 -16.40 7.27 7.20
CA PRO A 283 -16.28 7.80 5.83
C PRO A 283 -14.98 8.53 5.53
N THR A 284 -14.35 9.17 6.52
CA THR A 284 -13.07 9.89 6.35
C THR A 284 -11.89 8.95 6.16
N LEU A 285 -11.93 7.74 6.75
CA LEU A 285 -10.84 6.75 6.67
C LEU A 285 -11.05 5.73 5.55
N PHE A 286 -12.25 5.66 4.98
CA PHE A 286 -12.59 4.70 3.93
C PHE A 286 -11.65 4.79 2.70
N VAL A 287 -11.48 6.00 2.15
CA VAL A 287 -10.63 6.22 0.97
C VAL A 287 -9.14 5.97 1.28
N PRO A 288 -8.55 6.54 2.35
CA PRO A 288 -7.19 6.22 2.77
C PRO A 288 -6.93 4.72 2.95
N TYR A 289 -7.85 4.01 3.61
CA TYR A 289 -7.74 2.57 3.82
C TYR A 289 -7.74 1.79 2.51
N LEU A 290 -8.68 2.05 1.59
CA LEU A 290 -8.74 1.33 0.32
C LEU A 290 -7.54 1.60 -0.58
N LYS A 291 -7.01 2.83 -0.57
CA LYS A 291 -5.76 3.12 -1.30
C LYS A 291 -4.58 2.36 -0.67
N MET A 292 -4.48 2.33 0.66
CA MET A 292 -3.48 1.52 1.36
C MET A 292 -3.61 0.04 0.96
N LEU A 293 -4.81 -0.54 1.10
CA LEU A 293 -5.09 -1.94 0.76
C LEU A 293 -4.69 -2.26 -0.68
N ARG A 294 -5.02 -1.36 -1.61
CA ARG A 294 -4.62 -1.47 -3.02
C ARG A 294 -3.10 -1.52 -3.19
N SER A 295 -2.35 -0.65 -2.51
CA SER A 295 -0.90 -0.58 -2.65
C SER A 295 -0.19 -1.86 -2.19
N ILE A 296 -0.66 -2.44 -1.08
CA ILE A 296 -0.10 -3.68 -0.53
C ILE A 296 -0.62 -4.94 -1.25
N ALA A 297 -1.59 -4.79 -2.16
CA ALA A 297 -2.15 -5.84 -3.02
C ALA A 297 -1.57 -5.85 -4.45
N SER A 298 -0.45 -5.17 -4.68
CA SER A 298 0.11 -4.94 -6.02
C SER A 298 0.85 -6.14 -6.63
N SER A 299 1.28 -7.13 -5.83
CA SER A 299 1.92 -8.36 -6.32
C SER A 299 0.90 -9.49 -6.55
N PRO A 300 1.21 -10.52 -7.37
CA PRO A 300 0.29 -11.63 -7.66
C PRO A 300 -0.14 -12.45 -6.45
N GLN A 301 0.74 -12.60 -5.46
CA GLN A 301 0.39 -13.30 -4.23
C GLN A 301 -0.42 -12.38 -3.30
N CYS A 302 -0.01 -11.12 -3.14
CA CYS A 302 -0.72 -10.15 -2.33
C CYS A 302 -2.16 -9.89 -2.82
N SER A 303 -2.37 -9.84 -4.14
CA SER A 303 -3.69 -9.62 -4.73
C SER A 303 -4.67 -10.77 -4.40
N ARG A 304 -4.18 -12.01 -4.38
CA ARG A 304 -4.95 -13.20 -3.97
C ARG A 304 -5.31 -13.13 -2.48
N TYR A 305 -4.35 -12.77 -1.62
CA TYR A 305 -4.64 -12.58 -0.19
C TYR A 305 -5.66 -11.46 0.05
N ALA A 306 -5.55 -10.35 -0.67
CA ALA A 306 -6.53 -9.26 -0.60
C ALA A 306 -7.92 -9.69 -1.07
N PHE A 307 -8.00 -10.46 -2.17
CA PHE A 307 -9.25 -11.02 -2.67
C PHE A 307 -9.92 -11.92 -1.63
N ASN A 308 -9.18 -12.87 -1.06
CA ASN A 308 -9.69 -13.80 -0.06
C ASN A 308 -10.10 -13.08 1.22
N MET A 309 -9.31 -12.11 1.70
CA MET A 309 -9.67 -11.31 2.86
C MET A 309 -11.01 -10.59 2.67
N LEU A 310 -11.24 -9.96 1.52
CA LEU A 310 -12.51 -9.26 1.22
C LEU A 310 -13.68 -10.21 0.94
N LYS A 311 -13.40 -11.46 0.52
CA LYS A 311 -14.40 -12.52 0.31
C LYS A 311 -14.84 -13.14 1.63
N GLU A 312 -13.91 -13.41 2.54
CA GLU A 312 -14.19 -13.98 3.87
C GLU A 312 -14.78 -12.97 4.84
N ASN A 313 -14.60 -11.67 4.59
CA ASN A 313 -15.09 -10.63 5.47
C ASN A 313 -16.62 -10.56 5.45
N SER A 314 -17.25 -11.20 6.43
CA SER A 314 -18.72 -11.18 6.60
C SER A 314 -19.25 -9.85 7.14
N SER A 315 -18.40 -8.85 7.37
CA SER A 315 -18.87 -7.53 7.79
C SER A 315 -19.52 -6.79 6.62
N ASN A 316 -20.71 -6.23 6.85
CA ASN A 316 -21.54 -5.63 5.80
C ASN A 316 -20.95 -4.36 5.15
N ASN A 317 -19.78 -3.87 5.58
CA ASN A 317 -19.23 -2.57 5.16
C ASN A 317 -17.93 -2.68 4.35
N LEU A 318 -17.25 -3.84 4.36
CA LEU A 318 -15.96 -4.00 3.68
C LEU A 318 -15.82 -5.43 3.10
N SER A 319 -16.62 -5.72 2.08
CA SER A 319 -16.63 -7.00 1.37
C SER A 319 -16.91 -6.79 -0.11
N TRP A 320 -16.62 -7.80 -0.94
CA TRP A 320 -16.97 -7.78 -2.36
C TRP A 320 -18.48 -7.62 -2.57
N ASP A 321 -19.30 -8.30 -1.77
CA ASP A 321 -20.75 -8.16 -1.79
C ASP A 321 -21.19 -6.72 -1.50
N HIS A 322 -20.57 -6.06 -0.50
CA HIS A 322 -20.87 -4.65 -0.20
C HIS A 322 -20.48 -3.73 -1.36
N PHE A 323 -19.33 -3.96 -1.99
CA PHE A 323 -18.87 -3.13 -3.11
C PHE A 323 -19.79 -3.24 -4.32
N PHE A 324 -20.12 -4.45 -4.74
CA PHE A 324 -20.96 -4.65 -5.93
C PHE A 324 -22.43 -4.32 -5.69
N SER A 325 -22.99 -4.60 -4.51
CA SER A 325 -24.35 -4.15 -4.16
C SER A 325 -24.45 -2.62 -4.07
N SER A 326 -23.38 -1.94 -3.65
CA SER A 326 -23.32 -0.48 -3.65
C SER A 326 -23.26 0.09 -5.06
N LEU A 327 -22.41 -0.49 -5.93
CA LEU A 327 -22.35 -0.13 -7.35
C LEU A 327 -23.69 -0.35 -8.06
N GLU A 328 -24.37 -1.47 -7.77
CA GLU A 328 -25.71 -1.75 -8.27
C GLU A 328 -26.73 -0.68 -7.84
N ARG A 329 -26.68 -0.27 -6.56
CA ARG A 329 -27.54 0.79 -6.04
C ARG A 329 -27.31 2.11 -6.75
N TYR A 330 -26.05 2.51 -6.97
CA TYR A 330 -25.74 3.71 -7.77
C TYR A 330 -26.25 3.59 -9.20
N TYR A 331 -26.07 2.44 -9.83
CA TYR A 331 -26.54 2.17 -11.19
C TYR A 331 -28.06 2.30 -11.31
N ASN A 332 -28.81 1.65 -10.41
CA ASN A 332 -30.27 1.71 -10.39
C ASN A 332 -30.79 3.13 -10.12
N ASN A 333 -30.18 3.85 -9.17
CA ASN A 333 -30.58 5.21 -8.85
C ASN A 333 -30.36 6.20 -10.00
N LEU A 334 -29.26 6.03 -10.76
CA LEU A 334 -28.96 6.90 -11.91
C LEU A 334 -29.85 6.63 -13.13
N ARG A 335 -30.40 5.41 -13.25
CA ARG A 335 -31.27 5.01 -14.36
C ARG A 335 -32.75 5.28 -14.15
N GLN A 336 -33.22 5.49 -12.93
CA GLN A 336 -34.64 5.79 -12.67
C GLN A 336 -35.05 7.08 -13.39
N GLU A 337 -35.79 6.96 -14.51
CA GLU A 337 -36.43 8.09 -15.18
C GLU A 337 -37.44 8.76 -14.23
N LEU A 338 -37.59 10.10 -14.29
CA LEU A 338 -38.73 10.72 -13.60
C LEU A 338 -40.02 10.13 -14.21
N PRO A 339 -41.04 9.78 -13.41
CA PRO A 339 -42.36 9.57 -13.98
C PRO A 339 -42.73 10.81 -14.81
N PRO A 340 -43.37 10.64 -15.98
CA PRO A 340 -43.72 11.77 -16.84
C PRO A 340 -44.52 12.77 -16.00
N SER A 341 -44.02 14.01 -15.93
CA SER A 341 -44.65 15.07 -15.16
C SER A 341 -46.05 15.33 -15.71
N THR A 342 -47.08 14.94 -14.98
CA THR A 342 -48.39 15.57 -15.13
C THR A 342 -48.28 16.96 -14.52
N ASP A 343 -48.36 17.99 -15.37
CA ASP A 343 -48.30 19.42 -15.09
C ASP A 343 -49.09 19.88 -13.85
N THR A 344 -48.55 19.72 -12.64
CA THR A 344 -49.08 20.39 -11.45
C THR A 344 -47.97 21.07 -10.66
N VAL A 345 -48.13 22.38 -10.54
CA VAL A 345 -47.18 23.44 -10.15
C VAL A 345 -46.74 23.38 -8.68
N TYR A 346 -46.98 22.30 -7.93
CA TYR A 346 -46.70 22.27 -6.50
C TYR A 346 -45.65 21.23 -6.10
N ARG A 347 -44.50 21.78 -5.68
CA ARG A 347 -43.37 21.19 -4.93
C ARG A 347 -42.26 20.53 -5.74
N HIS A 348 -41.36 21.38 -6.22
CA HIS A 348 -39.94 21.08 -6.35
C HIS A 348 -39.36 20.59 -5.00
N ARG A 349 -39.00 19.31 -4.94
CA ARG A 349 -37.74 18.90 -4.28
C ARG A 349 -36.85 18.34 -5.38
N VAL A 350 -35.92 19.16 -5.84
CA VAL A 350 -34.80 18.69 -6.67
C VAL A 350 -33.93 17.85 -5.74
N TYR A 351 -34.21 16.55 -5.64
CA TYR A 351 -33.25 15.64 -5.05
C TYR A 351 -32.03 15.64 -5.97
N PRO A 352 -30.82 15.93 -5.49
CA PRO A 352 -29.64 15.80 -6.31
C PRO A 352 -29.51 14.32 -6.66
N ARG A 353 -29.86 13.94 -7.88
CA ARG A 353 -29.59 12.61 -8.46
C ARG A 353 -28.08 12.41 -8.74
N GLY A 354 -27.24 13.24 -8.15
CA GLY A 354 -25.80 13.28 -8.36
C GLY A 354 -25.09 12.52 -7.26
N ILE A 355 -24.09 11.74 -7.65
CA ILE A 355 -23.11 11.18 -6.74
C ILE A 355 -22.33 12.35 -6.14
N THR A 356 -22.24 12.43 -4.81
CA THR A 356 -21.47 13.49 -4.13
C THR A 356 -19.97 13.35 -4.44
N PRO A 357 -19.17 14.43 -4.35
CA PRO A 357 -17.72 14.33 -4.56
C PRO A 357 -17.02 13.32 -3.65
N GLN A 358 -17.47 13.19 -2.40
CA GLN A 358 -16.95 12.21 -1.45
C GLN A 358 -17.29 10.77 -1.86
N GLU A 359 -18.52 10.52 -2.31
CA GLU A 359 -18.91 9.21 -2.84
C GLU A 359 -18.14 8.86 -4.13
N ILE A 360 -17.86 9.83 -5.00
CA ILE A 360 -17.01 9.61 -6.18
C ILE A 360 -15.62 9.11 -5.77
N GLN A 361 -15.00 9.75 -4.76
CA GLN A 361 -13.70 9.30 -4.25
C GLN A 361 -13.76 7.88 -3.68
N GLY A 362 -14.83 7.56 -2.94
CA GLY A 362 -15.09 6.21 -2.43
C GLY A 362 -15.22 5.17 -3.55
N LEU A 363 -16.03 5.47 -4.57
CA LEU A 363 -16.21 4.61 -5.74
C LEU A 363 -14.91 4.41 -6.51
N GLN A 364 -14.12 5.46 -6.73
CA GLN A 364 -12.81 5.36 -7.38
C GLN A 364 -11.84 4.48 -6.58
N ALA A 365 -11.88 4.56 -5.24
CA ALA A 365 -11.04 3.71 -4.40
C ALA A 365 -11.44 2.23 -4.50
N VAL A 366 -12.75 1.92 -4.49
CA VAL A 366 -13.28 0.57 -4.69
C VAL A 366 -12.91 0.01 -6.07
N LEU A 367 -13.08 0.81 -7.12
CA LEU A 367 -12.69 0.43 -8.49
C LEU A 367 -11.17 0.20 -8.60
N GLY A 368 -10.37 0.99 -7.90
CA GLY A 368 -8.91 0.84 -7.84
C GLY A 368 -8.45 -0.47 -7.20
N VAL A 369 -9.09 -0.88 -6.09
CA VAL A 369 -8.85 -2.20 -5.46
C VAL A 369 -9.28 -3.32 -6.39
N THR A 370 -10.51 -3.24 -6.94
CA THR A 370 -11.06 -4.22 -7.89
C THR A 370 -10.12 -4.41 -9.08
N ARG A 371 -9.66 -3.30 -9.67
CA ARG A 371 -8.71 -3.30 -10.79
C ARG A 371 -7.39 -3.94 -10.41
N THR A 372 -6.83 -3.63 -9.24
CA THR A 372 -5.54 -4.19 -8.82
C THR A 372 -5.66 -5.69 -8.58
N VAL A 373 -6.74 -6.14 -7.94
CA VAL A 373 -6.99 -7.57 -7.73
C VAL A 373 -7.23 -8.32 -9.04
N ALA A 374 -7.98 -7.73 -9.98
CA ALA A 374 -8.30 -8.34 -11.27
C ALA A 374 -7.14 -8.27 -12.29
N ALA A 375 -6.34 -7.20 -12.27
CA ALA A 375 -5.29 -6.99 -13.25
C ALA A 375 -4.05 -7.86 -12.99
N VAL A 376 -3.85 -8.31 -11.76
CA VAL A 376 -2.63 -9.03 -11.39
C VAL A 376 -2.79 -10.51 -11.75
N GLU A 377 -2.59 -10.80 -13.02
CA GLU A 377 -2.40 -12.16 -13.53
C GLU A 377 -1.10 -12.25 -14.35
N LEU A 378 -0.22 -13.15 -13.88
CA LEU A 378 0.91 -13.85 -14.48
C LEU A 378 1.83 -13.08 -15.45
N ASN A 379 2.75 -12.27 -14.89
CA ASN A 379 4.06 -12.03 -15.52
C ASN A 379 5.07 -13.16 -15.20
N THR A 380 4.65 -14.43 -15.14
CA THR A 380 5.56 -15.58 -15.15
C THR A 380 6.12 -15.81 -16.56
N THR A 381 6.61 -14.75 -17.20
CA THR A 381 7.52 -14.92 -18.32
C THR A 381 8.90 -15.29 -17.76
N SER A 382 9.22 -16.59 -17.84
CA SER A 382 10.51 -17.12 -18.34
C SER A 382 11.65 -17.55 -17.40
N ALA A 383 11.59 -17.48 -16.07
CA ALA A 383 12.70 -18.02 -15.24
C ALA A 383 12.31 -18.96 -14.08
N LEU A 384 11.10 -18.87 -13.52
CA LEU A 384 10.69 -19.66 -12.34
C LEU A 384 9.50 -20.62 -12.62
N ALA A 385 8.99 -20.64 -13.85
CA ALA A 385 7.87 -21.50 -14.23
C ALA A 385 8.16 -23.01 -14.12
N ASN A 386 9.44 -23.42 -14.01
CA ASN A 386 9.81 -24.83 -13.93
C ASN A 386 9.60 -25.46 -12.53
N TYR A 387 9.25 -24.68 -11.51
CA TYR A 387 8.97 -25.19 -10.15
C TYR A 387 7.55 -24.93 -9.65
N ALA A 388 6.73 -24.16 -10.40
CA ALA A 388 5.32 -24.00 -10.09
C ALA A 388 4.58 -25.27 -10.55
N THR A 389 4.32 -26.17 -9.61
CA THR A 389 3.49 -27.36 -9.83
C THR A 389 2.10 -26.95 -10.31
N GLU A 390 1.54 -27.70 -11.26
CA GLU A 390 0.26 -27.52 -11.97
C GLU A 390 -0.99 -27.26 -11.09
N ALA A 391 -0.87 -27.27 -9.75
CA ALA A 391 -1.96 -27.02 -8.80
C ALA A 391 -2.18 -25.52 -8.46
N GLU A 392 -1.33 -24.60 -8.92
CA GLU A 392 -1.49 -23.14 -8.64
C GLU A 392 -2.32 -22.38 -9.69
N TYR A 393 -2.93 -23.11 -10.62
CA TYR A 393 -3.60 -22.56 -11.81
C TYR A 393 -5.10 -22.26 -11.64
N ASP A 394 -5.72 -22.61 -10.51
CA ASP A 394 -7.18 -22.83 -10.46
C ASP A 394 -8.00 -21.74 -9.73
N ASP A 395 -7.39 -20.70 -9.17
CA ASP A 395 -8.11 -19.65 -8.41
C ASP A 395 -7.72 -18.24 -8.87
N CYS A 396 -8.12 -17.87 -10.09
CA CYS A 396 -7.96 -16.51 -10.58
C CYS A 396 -9.06 -15.60 -10.01
N ALA A 397 -8.68 -14.63 -9.16
CA ALA A 397 -9.59 -13.65 -8.58
C ALA A 397 -10.42 -12.89 -9.64
N GLN A 398 -9.86 -12.66 -10.83
CA GLN A 398 -10.58 -12.07 -11.96
C GLN A 398 -11.79 -12.90 -12.39
N VAL A 399 -11.58 -14.21 -12.57
CA VAL A 399 -12.64 -15.15 -12.99
C VAL A 399 -13.72 -15.20 -11.92
N ALA A 400 -13.34 -15.33 -10.65
CA ALA A 400 -14.27 -15.32 -9.53
C ALA A 400 -15.10 -14.02 -9.44
N LEU A 401 -14.51 -12.86 -9.77
CA LEU A 401 -15.22 -11.58 -9.84
C LEU A 401 -16.23 -11.52 -11.00
N CYS A 402 -15.89 -12.10 -12.15
CA CYS A 402 -16.73 -12.04 -13.35
C CYS A 402 -17.85 -13.09 -13.36
N GLU A 403 -17.58 -14.29 -12.85
CA GLU A 403 -18.50 -15.43 -12.89
C GLU A 403 -19.55 -15.39 -11.77
N ASN A 404 -19.35 -14.57 -10.73
CA ASN A 404 -20.32 -14.45 -9.65
C ASN A 404 -21.61 -13.78 -10.14
N PRO A 405 -22.74 -14.53 -10.22
CA PRO A 405 -23.99 -14.00 -10.78
C PRO A 405 -24.62 -12.93 -9.89
N HIS A 406 -24.33 -12.95 -8.57
CA HIS A 406 -24.86 -11.95 -7.64
C HIS A 406 -24.19 -10.59 -7.83
N TRP A 407 -22.91 -10.56 -8.20
CA TRP A 407 -22.19 -9.30 -8.41
C TRP A 407 -22.47 -8.71 -9.79
N ASN A 408 -22.70 -9.56 -10.79
CA ASN A 408 -23.01 -9.15 -12.17
C ASN A 408 -22.07 -8.03 -12.68
N ALA A 409 -20.78 -8.15 -12.33
CA ALA A 409 -19.82 -7.05 -12.33
C ALA A 409 -19.70 -6.36 -13.69
N LEU A 410 -19.58 -7.14 -14.77
CA LEU A 410 -19.42 -6.61 -16.13
C LEU A 410 -20.62 -5.74 -16.56
N ASN A 411 -21.84 -6.19 -16.30
CA ASN A 411 -23.05 -5.47 -16.73
C ASN A 411 -23.31 -4.22 -15.90
N ILE A 412 -23.06 -4.26 -14.58
CA ILE A 412 -23.23 -3.09 -13.70
C ILE A 412 -22.22 -2.01 -14.06
N LEU A 413 -20.93 -2.37 -14.18
CA LEU A 413 -19.88 -1.42 -14.53
C LEU A 413 -20.11 -0.81 -15.92
N LEU A 414 -20.50 -1.62 -16.89
CA LEU A 414 -20.85 -1.13 -18.23
C LEU A 414 -22.07 -0.21 -18.21
N GLY A 415 -23.10 -0.58 -17.46
CA GLY A 415 -24.30 0.24 -17.28
C GLY A 415 -24.01 1.60 -16.64
N LEU A 416 -23.09 1.65 -15.67
CA LEU A 416 -22.62 2.90 -15.06
C LEU A 416 -21.86 3.79 -16.05
N VAL A 417 -21.11 3.22 -17.00
CA VAL A 417 -20.45 3.99 -18.08
C VAL A 417 -21.49 4.72 -18.96
N SER A 418 -22.64 4.08 -19.21
CA SER A 418 -23.76 4.68 -19.96
C SER A 418 -24.51 5.76 -19.18
N CYS A 419 -24.41 5.77 -17.85
CA CYS A 419 -25.04 6.81 -17.02
C CYS A 419 -24.33 8.17 -17.14
N SER A 420 -25.02 9.23 -16.68
CA SER A 420 -24.47 10.59 -16.59
C SER A 420 -23.57 10.74 -15.35
N VAL A 421 -22.39 10.10 -15.38
CA VAL A 421 -21.37 10.20 -14.32
C VAL A 421 -20.16 11.04 -14.77
N PRO A 422 -19.40 11.66 -13.85
CA PRO A 422 -18.23 12.48 -14.19
C PRO A 422 -17.15 11.71 -14.95
N ILE A 423 -16.42 12.42 -15.83
CA ILE A 423 -15.36 11.85 -16.68
C ILE A 423 -14.31 11.05 -15.88
N PRO A 424 -13.80 11.54 -14.73
CA PRO A 424 -12.83 10.76 -13.94
C PRO A 424 -13.37 9.42 -13.43
N LEU A 425 -14.66 9.34 -13.14
CA LEU A 425 -15.28 8.07 -12.72
C LEU A 425 -15.50 7.14 -13.93
N LYS A 426 -15.89 7.68 -15.09
CA LYS A 426 -15.98 6.89 -16.34
C LYS A 426 -14.63 6.26 -16.71
N ALA A 427 -13.54 7.01 -16.56
CA ALA A 427 -12.19 6.52 -16.83
C ALA A 427 -11.84 5.32 -15.93
N GLU A 428 -12.07 5.43 -14.61
CA GLU A 428 -11.81 4.30 -13.70
C GLU A 428 -12.72 3.09 -13.99
N LEU A 429 -14.00 3.31 -14.32
CA LEU A 429 -14.92 2.22 -14.71
C LEU A 429 -14.40 1.45 -15.94
N LEU A 430 -13.96 2.16 -16.98
CA LEU A 430 -13.40 1.55 -18.19
C LEU A 430 -12.08 0.82 -17.92
N LEU A 431 -11.21 1.40 -17.09
CA LEU A 431 -9.96 0.74 -16.68
C LEU A 431 -10.22 -0.54 -15.87
N THR A 432 -11.23 -0.53 -15.00
CA THR A 432 -11.63 -1.72 -14.24
C THR A 432 -12.25 -2.79 -15.16
N LEU A 433 -13.10 -2.40 -16.12
CA LEU A 433 -13.62 -3.32 -17.14
C LEU A 433 -12.50 -3.95 -17.97
N ALA A 434 -11.50 -3.17 -18.39
CA ALA A 434 -10.33 -3.67 -19.11
C ALA A 434 -9.52 -4.67 -18.26
N ALA A 435 -9.38 -4.42 -16.96
CA ALA A 435 -8.71 -5.35 -16.04
C ALA A 435 -9.50 -6.66 -15.82
N LEU A 436 -10.84 -6.61 -15.85
CA LEU A 436 -11.71 -7.79 -15.73
C LEU A 436 -11.78 -8.62 -17.03
N ALA A 437 -11.51 -7.99 -18.17
CA ALA A 437 -11.58 -8.59 -19.51
C ALA A 437 -10.23 -9.08 -20.05
N ARG A 438 -9.26 -9.45 -19.19
CA ARG A 438 -7.98 -10.01 -19.67
C ARG A 438 -8.09 -11.50 -20.06
N SER A 439 -9.05 -12.24 -19.49
CA SER A 439 -9.33 -13.62 -19.88
C SER A 439 -10.10 -13.67 -21.22
N PRO A 440 -9.82 -14.64 -22.12
CA PRO A 440 -10.51 -14.73 -23.41
C PRO A 440 -12.02 -14.91 -23.25
N ASN A 441 -12.47 -15.65 -22.24
CA ASN A 441 -13.89 -15.89 -21.97
C ASN A 441 -14.58 -14.62 -21.45
N THR A 442 -13.94 -13.90 -20.52
CA THR A 442 -14.50 -12.66 -19.97
C THR A 442 -14.48 -11.54 -21.01
N ALA A 443 -13.45 -11.49 -21.87
CA ALA A 443 -13.37 -10.56 -22.99
C ALA A 443 -14.51 -10.77 -24.00
N ALA A 444 -14.78 -12.01 -24.41
CA ALA A 444 -15.88 -12.32 -25.31
C ALA A 444 -17.24 -11.90 -24.71
N THR A 445 -17.45 -12.19 -23.43
CA THR A 445 -18.66 -11.79 -22.70
C THR A 445 -18.80 -10.27 -22.64
N LEU A 446 -17.71 -9.55 -22.33
CA LEU A 446 -17.71 -8.09 -22.31
C LEU A 446 -18.00 -7.50 -23.69
N TRP A 447 -17.46 -8.07 -24.77
CA TRP A 447 -17.74 -7.63 -26.14
C TRP A 447 -19.22 -7.76 -26.50
N HIS A 448 -19.85 -8.89 -26.16
CA HIS A 448 -21.28 -9.07 -26.35
C HIS A 448 -22.11 -8.07 -25.53
N SER A 449 -21.74 -7.81 -24.27
CA SER A 449 -22.40 -6.79 -23.45
C SER A 449 -22.21 -5.38 -24.01
N LEU A 450 -21.03 -5.05 -24.52
CA LEU A 450 -20.72 -3.77 -25.18
C LEU A 450 -21.58 -3.56 -26.41
N GLU A 451 -21.66 -4.56 -27.28
CA GLU A 451 -22.53 -4.53 -28.47
C GLU A 451 -24.01 -4.38 -28.08
N ALA A 452 -24.49 -5.16 -27.10
CA ALA A 452 -25.86 -5.07 -26.62
C ALA A 452 -26.19 -3.69 -26.01
N SER A 453 -25.22 -3.05 -25.37
CA SER A 453 -25.39 -1.73 -24.74
C SER A 453 -25.53 -0.58 -25.75
N GLN A 454 -25.08 -0.78 -27.00
CA GLN A 454 -25.03 0.25 -28.06
C GLN A 454 -24.33 1.55 -27.62
N ILE A 455 -23.42 1.50 -26.64
CA ILE A 455 -22.55 2.65 -26.27
C ILE A 455 -21.76 3.11 -27.49
N LEU A 456 -21.24 2.14 -28.26
CA LEU A 456 -20.82 2.35 -29.63
C LEU A 456 -22.02 1.99 -30.52
N THR A 457 -22.49 2.93 -31.34
CA THR A 457 -23.61 2.70 -32.25
C THR A 457 -23.15 1.77 -33.37
N THR A 458 -23.38 0.47 -33.20
CA THR A 458 -23.05 -0.55 -34.20
C THR A 458 -24.25 -0.92 -35.06
N VAL A 459 -25.48 -0.63 -34.59
CA VAL A 459 -26.72 -0.86 -35.33
C VAL A 459 -27.36 0.48 -35.73
N PRO A 460 -27.56 0.76 -37.04
CA PRO A 460 -28.23 1.97 -37.47
C PRO A 460 -29.69 1.99 -37.00
N SER A 461 -30.11 3.09 -36.36
CA SER A 461 -31.49 3.25 -35.94
C SER A 461 -32.41 3.41 -37.16
N ILE A 462 -33.49 2.62 -37.20
CA ILE A 462 -34.44 2.55 -38.31
C ILE A 462 -35.21 3.90 -38.50
N SER A 463 -35.11 4.82 -37.53
CA SER A 463 -35.79 6.13 -37.52
C SER A 463 -35.06 7.24 -38.28
N SER A 464 -33.84 7.01 -38.78
CA SER A 464 -33.12 8.00 -39.60
C SER A 464 -32.30 7.32 -40.70
N TYR A 465 -33.00 6.71 -41.66
CA TYR A 465 -32.38 6.18 -42.88
C TYR A 465 -31.91 7.35 -43.77
N GLN A 466 -30.70 7.86 -43.52
CA GLN A 466 -29.90 8.53 -44.54
C GLN A 466 -28.86 7.54 -45.06
N PRO A 467 -28.71 7.36 -46.38
CA PRO A 467 -27.69 6.48 -46.94
C PRO A 467 -26.33 7.13 -46.75
N ARG A 468 -25.71 6.92 -45.58
CA ARG A 468 -24.33 7.32 -45.31
C ARG A 468 -23.42 6.15 -45.67
N GLY A 469 -23.00 6.11 -46.93
CA GLY A 469 -21.89 5.25 -47.36
C GLY A 469 -20.58 5.65 -46.67
N VAL A 470 -19.65 4.70 -46.54
CA VAL A 470 -18.22 4.75 -46.17
C VAL A 470 -17.68 6.14 -45.75
N GLN A 471 -18.23 6.73 -44.69
CA GLN A 471 -17.66 7.92 -44.04
C GLN A 471 -17.53 7.74 -42.53
N VAL A 472 -18.18 6.72 -41.95
CA VAL A 472 -18.00 6.38 -40.54
C VAL A 472 -16.77 5.50 -40.31
N TYR A 473 -16.28 4.78 -41.34
CA TYR A 473 -15.12 3.88 -41.20
C TYR A 473 -13.74 4.57 -41.15
N ASN A 474 -13.63 5.85 -41.53
CA ASN A 474 -12.33 6.53 -41.56
C ASN A 474 -11.79 6.94 -40.17
N ASP A 475 -12.61 6.90 -39.12
CA ASP A 475 -12.14 7.07 -37.73
C ASP A 475 -11.77 5.73 -37.06
N TYR A 476 -12.06 4.58 -37.72
CA TYR A 476 -11.84 3.22 -37.18
C TYR A 476 -10.63 2.47 -37.77
N SER A 477 -9.89 3.07 -38.71
CA SER A 477 -8.68 2.43 -39.27
C SER A 477 -7.51 2.36 -38.30
N LEU A 478 -7.57 3.05 -37.15
CA LEU A 478 -6.56 2.94 -36.09
C LEU A 478 -6.84 1.83 -35.07
N LEU A 479 -8.06 1.28 -35.04
CA LEU A 479 -8.46 0.23 -34.08
C LEU A 479 -8.35 -1.19 -34.66
N THR A 480 -8.38 -1.32 -35.99
CA THR A 480 -8.29 -2.62 -36.68
C THR A 480 -6.86 -3.14 -36.82
N ASP A 481 -5.85 -2.26 -36.82
CA ASP A 481 -4.44 -2.69 -36.74
C ASP A 481 -4.04 -3.15 -35.32
N ALA A 482 -4.80 -2.77 -34.29
CA ALA A 482 -4.56 -3.21 -32.90
C ALA A 482 -5.14 -4.60 -32.61
N THR A 483 -6.23 -5.00 -33.27
CA THR A 483 -6.86 -6.32 -33.05
C THR A 483 -6.08 -7.47 -33.67
N GLN A 484 -5.27 -7.21 -34.69
CA GLN A 484 -4.45 -8.25 -35.33
C GLN A 484 -3.16 -8.57 -34.54
N ASN A 485 -2.71 -7.66 -33.67
CA ASN A 485 -1.55 -7.87 -32.79
C ASN A 485 -1.90 -8.44 -31.40
N CYS A 486 -3.18 -8.59 -31.06
CA CYS A 486 -3.62 -9.24 -29.80
C CYS A 486 -4.03 -10.71 -29.97
N MET A 487 -4.09 -11.24 -31.20
CA MET A 487 -4.38 -12.65 -31.50
C MET A 487 -3.17 -13.41 -32.10
N GLN A 488 -1.96 -12.85 -31.98
CA GLN A 488 -0.68 -13.56 -32.09
C GLN A 488 0.09 -13.36 -30.79
#